data_AF-A0A954UD28-F1
#
_entry.id   AF-A0A954UD28-F1
#
_cell.length_a   1.000
_cell.length_b   1.000
_cell.length_c   1.000
_cell.angle_alpha   90.00
_cell.angle_beta   90.00
_cell.angle_gamma   90.00
#
_symmetry.space_group_name_H-M   'P 1'
#
loop_
_entity.id
_entity.type
_entity.pdbx_description
1 polymer ?
#
loop_
_entity_poly.entity_id
_entity_poly.type
_entity_poly.pdbx_seq_one_letter_code
_entity_poly.pdbx_strand_id
1 'polypeptide(L)'
;MLGSDDLTAGIPGDGPLTVEQIKKWLANPENHRVIKPELPLGLAAAAANIAGLDQNPMTRAKIELGRQLYFDPRLSSDGTVSCASCHHPDEGYGRKTRFGVGVRAQEGNRNSPVSYNRIVSTLQFWDGRAASLEEQAAGPIANPIEMANTHDVAVGTVKKIEGYRLQFD
;
A
#
# COMPACT_ATOMS: atom_id res chain seq x y z
N MET A 1 4.71 -1.97 -16.68
CA MET A 1 4.76 -1.26 -15.38
C MET A 1 4.09 0.08 -15.59
N LEU A 2 3.60 0.73 -14.54
CA LEU A 2 2.70 1.90 -14.56
C LEU A 2 3.25 3.12 -15.35
N GLY A 3 3.45 3.03 -16.67
CA GLY A 3 4.08 4.08 -17.48
C GLY A 3 5.54 4.36 -17.08
N SER A 4 5.97 5.62 -17.19
CA SER A 4 7.32 6.10 -16.86
C SER A 4 7.57 6.22 -15.35
N ASP A 5 8.85 6.28 -14.94
CA ASP A 5 9.28 6.29 -13.53
C ASP A 5 8.68 7.47 -12.72
N ASP A 6 8.29 8.55 -13.41
CA ASP A 6 7.61 9.73 -12.85
C ASP A 6 6.27 9.40 -12.18
N LEU A 7 5.59 8.33 -12.61
CA LEU A 7 4.33 7.89 -12.00
C LEU A 7 4.54 7.23 -10.63
N THR A 8 5.76 6.81 -10.33
CA THR A 8 6.17 6.32 -9.00
C THR A 8 6.98 7.34 -8.22
N ALA A 9 7.36 8.46 -8.84
CA ALA A 9 8.02 9.57 -8.15
C ALA A 9 7.03 10.23 -7.18
N GLY A 10 7.36 10.14 -5.88
CA GLY A 10 6.58 10.74 -4.80
C GLY A 10 6.80 12.25 -4.65
N ILE A 11 6.46 12.77 -3.48
CA ILE A 11 6.70 14.19 -3.15
C ILE A 11 8.21 14.46 -3.19
N PRO A 12 8.71 15.39 -4.03
CA PRO A 12 10.14 15.65 -4.13
C PRO A 12 10.75 16.20 -2.84
N GLY A 13 11.92 15.69 -2.47
CA GLY A 13 12.71 16.15 -1.33
C GLY A 13 13.56 15.05 -0.73
N ASP A 14 14.41 15.43 0.23
CA ASP A 14 15.23 14.52 1.01
C ASP A 14 14.77 14.52 2.48
N GLY A 15 14.77 13.35 3.11
CA GLY A 15 14.37 13.20 4.51
C GLY A 15 12.85 13.26 4.76
N PRO A 16 12.42 13.58 5.99
CA PRO A 16 11.00 13.64 6.34
C PRO A 16 10.24 14.72 5.56
N LEU A 17 9.05 14.38 5.07
CA LEU A 17 8.19 15.32 4.35
C LEU A 17 7.69 16.43 5.28
N THR A 18 7.83 17.66 4.84
CA THR A 18 7.25 18.84 5.49
C THR A 18 5.82 19.08 5.04
N VAL A 19 5.03 19.74 5.88
CA VAL A 19 3.66 20.17 5.56
C VAL A 19 3.62 21.04 4.30
N GLU A 20 4.61 21.93 4.11
CA GLU A 20 4.66 22.82 2.94
C GLU A 20 4.95 22.06 1.64
N GLN A 21 5.82 21.04 1.68
CA GLN A 21 6.02 20.15 0.52
C GLN A 21 4.73 19.39 0.18
N ILE A 22 4.01 18.90 1.19
CA ILE A 22 2.73 18.21 1.01
C ILE A 22 1.69 19.15 0.38
N LYS A 23 1.51 20.36 0.92
CA LYS A 23 0.59 21.36 0.35
C LYS A 23 0.94 21.71 -1.09
N LYS A 24 2.23 21.94 -1.38
CA LYS A 24 2.70 22.24 -2.74
C LYS A 24 2.42 21.09 -3.70
N TRP A 25 2.62 19.85 -3.27
CA TRP A 25 2.29 18.67 -4.06
C TRP A 25 0.79 18.57 -4.33
N LEU A 26 -0.05 18.73 -3.31
CA LEU A 26 -1.50 18.64 -3.43
C LEU A 26 -2.12 19.81 -4.21
N ALA A 27 -1.47 20.97 -4.23
CA ALA A 27 -1.93 22.13 -5.01
C ALA A 27 -1.80 21.94 -6.53
N ASN A 28 -0.99 20.96 -6.99
CA ASN A 28 -0.84 20.69 -8.41
C ASN A 28 -2.02 19.83 -8.94
N PRO A 29 -2.87 20.36 -9.84
CA PRO A 29 -4.02 19.63 -10.38
C PRO A 29 -3.63 18.36 -11.15
N GLU A 30 -2.41 18.30 -11.71
CA GLU A 30 -1.91 17.09 -12.38
C GLU A 30 -1.83 15.88 -11.45
N ASN A 31 -1.60 16.11 -10.15
CA ASN A 31 -1.50 15.04 -9.17
C ASN A 31 -2.85 14.39 -8.85
N HIS A 32 -3.95 15.04 -9.23
CA HIS A 32 -5.32 14.59 -9.01
C HIS A 32 -5.98 14.02 -10.26
N ARG A 33 -5.29 14.07 -11.42
CA ARG A 33 -5.80 13.45 -12.64
C ARG A 33 -5.87 11.94 -12.48
N VAL A 34 -6.98 11.37 -12.96
CA VAL A 34 -7.19 9.92 -12.97
C VAL A 34 -6.22 9.28 -13.97
N ILE A 35 -5.46 8.31 -13.48
CA ILE A 35 -4.51 7.53 -14.27
C ILE A 35 -5.15 6.18 -14.58
N LYS A 36 -5.12 5.81 -15.86
CA LYS A 36 -5.49 4.45 -16.29
C LYS A 36 -4.21 3.60 -16.34
N PRO A 37 -4.19 2.41 -15.70
CA PRO A 37 -3.01 1.57 -15.73
C PRO A 37 -2.77 1.03 -17.14
N GLU A 38 -1.56 1.20 -17.64
CA GLU A 38 -1.08 0.55 -18.86
C GLU A 38 -0.36 -0.75 -18.49
N LEU A 39 -0.91 -1.88 -18.96
CA LEU A 39 -0.32 -3.19 -18.72
C LEU A 39 0.85 -3.44 -19.70
N PRO A 40 1.98 -4.01 -19.22
CA PRO A 40 3.06 -4.40 -20.10
C PRO A 40 2.64 -5.54 -21.02
N LEU A 41 3.40 -5.72 -22.10
CA LEU A 41 3.25 -6.86 -23.00
C LEU A 41 3.29 -8.18 -22.20
N GLY A 42 2.37 -9.09 -22.51
CA GLY A 42 2.22 -10.37 -21.80
C GLY A 42 1.21 -10.36 -20.64
N LEU A 43 0.82 -9.18 -20.12
CA LEU A 43 -0.25 -9.07 -19.11
C LEU A 43 -1.60 -8.61 -19.67
N ALA A 44 -1.67 -8.29 -20.97
CA ALA A 44 -2.90 -7.82 -21.62
C ALA A 44 -4.09 -8.78 -21.45
N ALA A 45 -3.84 -10.10 -21.47
CA ALA A 45 -4.89 -11.11 -21.26
C ALA A 45 -5.52 -11.05 -19.86
N ALA A 46 -4.79 -10.51 -18.87
CA ALA A 46 -5.26 -10.35 -17.50
C ALA A 46 -5.93 -8.99 -17.24
N ALA A 47 -6.05 -8.13 -18.27
CA ALA A 47 -6.70 -6.81 -18.14
C ALA A 47 -8.15 -6.91 -17.63
N ALA A 48 -8.87 -7.96 -18.04
CA ALA A 48 -10.25 -8.21 -17.60
C ALA A 48 -10.38 -8.49 -16.10
N ASN A 49 -9.27 -8.82 -15.41
CA ASN A 49 -9.26 -9.05 -13.97
C ASN A 49 -9.06 -7.76 -13.16
N ILE A 50 -8.76 -6.63 -13.82
CA ILE A 50 -8.66 -5.34 -13.14
C ILE A 50 -10.08 -4.91 -12.76
N ALA A 51 -10.33 -4.80 -11.47
CA ALA A 51 -11.61 -4.37 -10.90
C ALA A 51 -11.37 -3.30 -9.83
N GLY A 52 -12.43 -2.57 -9.45
CA GLY A 52 -12.39 -1.60 -8.33
C GLY A 52 -11.92 -0.20 -8.70
N LEU A 53 -11.36 0.03 -9.90
CA LEU A 53 -10.83 1.35 -10.30
C LEU A 53 -11.91 2.42 -10.49
N ASP A 54 -13.15 2.03 -10.77
CA ASP A 54 -14.26 3.00 -10.86
C ASP A 54 -14.64 3.55 -9.49
N GLN A 55 -14.53 2.72 -8.43
CA GLN A 55 -14.81 3.09 -7.05
C GLN A 55 -13.59 3.72 -6.37
N ASN A 56 -12.38 3.29 -6.74
CA ASN A 56 -11.13 3.81 -6.22
C ASN A 56 -10.18 4.20 -7.38
N PRO A 57 -10.46 5.33 -8.06
CA PRO A 57 -9.64 5.77 -9.19
C PRO A 57 -8.23 6.10 -8.72
N MET A 58 -7.23 5.68 -9.50
CA MET A 58 -5.82 5.95 -9.25
C MET A 58 -5.48 7.40 -9.62
N THR A 59 -4.79 8.11 -8.73
CA THR A 59 -4.21 9.44 -8.98
C THR A 59 -2.79 9.46 -8.40
N ARG A 60 -1.92 10.37 -8.85
CA ARG A 60 -0.55 10.46 -8.27
C ARG A 60 -0.61 10.75 -6.77
N ALA A 61 -1.55 11.60 -6.34
CA ALA A 61 -1.78 11.89 -4.92
C ALA A 61 -2.14 10.63 -4.11
N LYS A 62 -3.07 9.80 -4.60
CA LYS A 62 -3.44 8.54 -3.93
C LYS A 62 -2.32 7.51 -3.95
N ILE A 63 -1.59 7.39 -5.07
CA ILE A 63 -0.45 6.47 -5.20
C ILE A 63 0.62 6.84 -4.17
N GLU A 64 0.93 8.14 -4.04
CA GLU A 64 1.91 8.62 -3.08
C GLU A 64 1.47 8.44 -1.62
N LEU A 65 0.20 8.73 -1.31
CA LEU A 65 -0.36 8.45 0.01
C LEU A 65 -0.30 6.95 0.34
N GLY A 66 -0.71 6.10 -0.59
CA GLY A 66 -0.62 4.64 -0.46
C GLY A 66 0.81 4.16 -0.26
N ARG A 67 1.77 4.74 -0.99
CA ARG A 67 3.20 4.48 -0.82
C ARG A 67 3.64 4.84 0.60
N GLN A 68 3.31 6.02 1.11
CA GLN A 68 3.66 6.40 2.50
C GLN A 68 3.11 5.40 3.51
N LEU A 69 1.82 5.05 3.42
CA LEU A 69 1.17 4.09 4.33
C LEU A 69 1.78 2.68 4.24
N TYR A 70 2.19 2.24 3.05
CA TYR A 70 2.81 0.93 2.82
C TYR A 70 4.10 0.73 3.65
N PHE A 71 4.86 1.81 3.85
CA PHE A 71 6.10 1.79 4.61
C PHE A 71 5.92 2.25 6.06
N ASP A 72 4.74 2.71 6.46
CA ASP A 72 4.53 3.33 7.78
C ASP A 72 4.30 2.29 8.88
N PRO A 73 5.25 2.11 9.82
CA PRO A 73 5.10 1.10 10.85
C PRO A 73 4.16 1.54 11.97
N ARG A 74 3.75 2.83 12.01
CA ARG A 74 2.81 3.36 13.02
C ARG A 74 1.40 2.77 12.89
N LEU A 75 1.15 2.01 11.84
CA LEU A 75 -0.07 1.23 11.67
C LEU A 75 -0.07 -0.06 12.51
N SER A 76 1.09 -0.57 12.95
CA SER A 76 1.16 -1.71 13.88
C SER A 76 1.00 -1.26 15.34
N SER A 77 0.61 -2.19 16.20
CA SER A 77 0.37 -1.92 17.63
C SER A 77 1.59 -1.39 18.39
N ASP A 78 2.79 -1.75 17.94
CA ASP A 78 4.06 -1.42 18.58
C ASP A 78 4.96 -0.52 17.73
N GLY A 79 4.48 -0.06 16.57
CA GLY A 79 5.25 0.80 15.69
C GLY A 79 6.44 0.14 14.99
N THR A 80 6.49 -1.21 14.93
CA THR A 80 7.64 -1.96 14.40
C THR A 80 7.43 -2.59 13.02
N VAL A 81 6.18 -2.75 12.57
CA VAL A 81 5.84 -3.49 11.35
C VAL A 81 5.00 -2.64 10.42
N SER A 82 5.36 -2.62 9.13
CA SER A 82 4.55 -2.07 8.03
C SER A 82 4.30 -3.15 6.97
N CYS A 83 3.53 -2.82 5.93
CA CYS A 83 3.33 -3.72 4.80
C CYS A 83 4.68 -4.11 4.16
N ALA A 84 5.58 -3.13 4.04
CA ALA A 84 6.93 -3.32 3.51
C ALA A 84 7.80 -4.28 4.34
N SER A 85 7.52 -4.43 5.64
CA SER A 85 8.23 -5.40 6.48
C SER A 85 8.02 -6.83 5.97
N CYS A 86 6.86 -7.18 5.43
CA CYS A 86 6.59 -8.51 4.88
C CYS A 86 6.68 -8.59 3.35
N HIS A 87 6.66 -7.45 2.67
CA HIS A 87 6.58 -7.35 1.21
C HIS A 87 7.63 -6.33 0.70
N HIS A 88 8.91 -6.59 0.98
CA HIS A 88 9.96 -5.59 0.78
C HIS A 88 10.33 -5.45 -0.72
N PRO A 89 10.46 -4.23 -1.28
CA PRO A 89 10.81 -4.03 -2.69
C PRO A 89 12.12 -4.73 -3.10
N ASP A 90 13.16 -4.63 -2.28
CA ASP A 90 14.47 -5.26 -2.54
C ASP A 90 14.43 -6.81 -2.51
N GLU A 91 13.34 -7.38 -2.01
CA GLU A 91 13.09 -8.83 -2.02
C GLU A 91 11.99 -9.22 -3.03
N GLY A 92 11.72 -8.35 -4.02
CA GLY A 92 10.70 -8.61 -5.05
C GLY A 92 9.28 -8.49 -4.50
N TYR A 93 9.07 -7.62 -3.50
CA TYR A 93 7.79 -7.41 -2.81
C TYR A 93 7.23 -8.67 -2.13
N GLY A 94 8.11 -9.58 -1.75
CA GLY A 94 7.83 -10.71 -0.85
C GLY A 94 8.81 -10.70 0.33
N ARG A 95 9.02 -11.87 0.93
CA ARG A 95 10.07 -12.07 1.93
C ARG A 95 10.74 -13.43 1.80
N LYS A 96 12.07 -13.46 1.97
CA LYS A 96 12.92 -14.66 1.99
C LYS A 96 12.88 -15.38 3.35
N THR A 97 11.68 -15.57 3.90
CA THR A 97 11.44 -16.30 5.15
C THR A 97 10.49 -17.45 4.91
N ARG A 98 10.54 -18.50 5.75
CA ARG A 98 9.57 -19.60 5.66
C ARG A 98 8.15 -19.11 5.97
N PHE A 99 8.01 -18.27 6.99
CA PHE A 99 6.76 -17.66 7.43
C PHE A 99 6.88 -16.14 7.52
N GLY A 100 5.75 -15.44 7.40
CA GLY A 100 5.69 -14.01 7.68
C GLY A 100 6.03 -13.73 9.15
N VAL A 101 6.82 -12.69 9.39
CA VAL A 101 7.24 -12.27 10.73
C VAL A 101 6.59 -10.93 11.03
N GLY A 102 5.74 -10.89 12.05
CA GLY A 102 5.02 -9.69 12.45
C GLY A 102 5.49 -9.12 13.79
N VAL A 103 4.60 -8.38 14.45
CA VAL A 103 4.90 -7.69 15.71
C VAL A 103 5.38 -8.66 16.79
N ARG A 104 6.25 -8.15 17.67
CA ARG A 104 6.93 -8.95 18.72
C ARG A 104 7.67 -10.18 18.17
N ALA A 105 8.13 -10.11 16.91
CA ALA A 105 8.83 -11.19 16.20
C ALA A 105 8.04 -12.51 16.10
N GLN A 106 6.70 -12.44 16.15
CA GLN A 106 5.86 -13.63 16.02
C GLN A 106 5.87 -14.13 14.56
N GLU A 107 5.95 -15.44 14.39
CA GLU A 107 5.84 -16.07 13.08
C GLU A 107 4.39 -16.49 12.79
N GLY A 108 3.94 -16.22 11.57
CA GLY A 108 2.70 -16.79 11.04
C GLY A 108 2.87 -18.26 10.61
N ASN A 109 1.93 -18.74 9.80
CA ASN A 109 1.92 -20.11 9.30
C ASN A 109 2.13 -20.21 7.77
N ARG A 110 2.33 -19.08 7.09
CA ARG A 110 2.55 -19.01 5.64
C ARG A 110 3.62 -17.96 5.31
N ASN A 111 4.31 -18.16 4.19
CA ASN A 111 5.17 -17.14 3.61
C ASN A 111 4.34 -15.94 3.14
N SER A 112 4.92 -14.73 3.18
CA SER A 112 4.28 -13.52 2.67
C SER A 112 4.23 -13.57 1.14
N PRO A 113 3.03 -13.61 0.51
CA PRO A 113 2.92 -13.67 -0.94
C PRO A 113 3.51 -12.41 -1.59
N VAL A 114 3.89 -12.48 -2.86
CA VAL A 114 4.35 -11.27 -3.58
C VAL A 114 3.21 -10.25 -3.72
N SER A 115 3.47 -8.96 -3.48
CA SER A 115 2.46 -7.90 -3.60
C SER A 115 2.41 -7.22 -4.98
N TYR A 116 3.43 -7.39 -5.83
CA TYR A 116 3.41 -6.83 -7.19
C TYR A 116 2.52 -7.64 -8.15
N ASN A 117 1.97 -6.99 -9.18
CA ASN A 117 1.01 -7.53 -10.16
C ASN A 117 -0.34 -8.02 -9.60
N ARG A 118 -0.62 -7.81 -8.31
CA ARG A 118 -1.88 -8.27 -7.69
C ARG A 118 -3.14 -7.60 -8.24
N ILE A 119 -3.02 -6.43 -8.86
CA ILE A 119 -4.11 -5.71 -9.54
C ILE A 119 -4.77 -6.52 -10.68
N VAL A 120 -4.07 -7.49 -11.27
CA VAL A 120 -4.63 -8.37 -12.31
C VAL A 120 -5.04 -9.76 -11.78
N SER A 121 -5.13 -9.91 -10.45
CA SER A 121 -5.56 -11.15 -9.78
C SER A 121 -6.98 -11.00 -9.24
N THR A 122 -7.83 -12.02 -9.44
CA THR A 122 -9.25 -11.99 -9.01
C THR A 122 -9.43 -12.35 -7.54
N LEU A 123 -8.67 -13.31 -7.01
CA LEU A 123 -8.70 -13.71 -5.60
C LEU A 123 -7.39 -13.34 -4.92
N GLN A 124 -7.49 -12.89 -3.68
CA GLN A 124 -6.39 -12.41 -2.84
C GLN A 124 -6.06 -13.37 -1.69
N PHE A 125 -4.88 -13.20 -1.08
CA PHE A 125 -4.23 -14.17 -0.19
C PHE A 125 -3.92 -15.52 -0.85
N TRP A 126 -3.10 -16.34 -0.16
CA TRP A 126 -2.71 -17.68 -0.62
C TRP A 126 -3.88 -18.66 -0.75
N ASP A 127 -4.94 -18.49 0.04
CA ASP A 127 -6.14 -19.34 0.05
C ASP A 127 -7.32 -18.72 -0.72
N GLY A 128 -7.12 -17.57 -1.37
CA GLY A 128 -8.15 -16.94 -2.19
C GLY A 128 -9.33 -16.38 -1.41
N ARG A 129 -9.24 -16.27 -0.07
CA ARG A 129 -10.39 -15.92 0.77
C ARG A 129 -10.88 -14.48 0.64
N ALA A 130 -10.03 -13.57 0.14
CA ALA A 130 -10.39 -12.18 -0.07
C ALA A 130 -10.69 -11.93 -1.55
N ALA A 131 -11.78 -11.22 -1.83
CA ALA A 131 -12.27 -10.98 -3.18
C ALA A 131 -11.71 -9.68 -3.80
N SER A 132 -11.10 -8.81 -3.00
CA SER A 132 -10.48 -7.56 -3.49
C SER A 132 -9.19 -7.20 -2.75
N LEU A 133 -8.43 -6.27 -3.33
CA LEU A 133 -7.22 -5.72 -2.71
C LEU A 133 -7.53 -4.95 -1.42
N GLU A 134 -8.65 -4.22 -1.39
CA GLU A 134 -9.13 -3.49 -0.21
C GLU A 134 -9.45 -4.45 0.94
N GLU A 135 -10.13 -5.56 0.66
CA GLU A 135 -10.41 -6.59 1.65
C GLU A 135 -9.11 -7.24 2.15
N GLN A 136 -8.17 -7.54 1.24
CA GLN A 136 -6.87 -8.08 1.61
C GLN A 136 -6.10 -7.11 2.54
N ALA A 137 -6.12 -5.81 2.26
CA ALA A 137 -5.38 -4.80 3.01
C ALA A 137 -5.88 -4.60 4.45
N ALA A 138 -7.17 -4.82 4.71
CA ALA A 138 -7.76 -4.68 6.05
C ALA A 138 -7.32 -5.81 7.01
N GLY A 139 -7.10 -7.02 6.51
CA GLY A 139 -6.78 -8.19 7.32
C GLY A 139 -5.51 -8.06 8.18
N PRO A 140 -4.35 -7.71 7.60
CA PRO A 140 -3.06 -7.63 8.30
C PRO A 140 -3.06 -6.69 9.51
N ILE A 141 -3.72 -5.52 9.42
CA ILE A 141 -3.78 -4.54 10.51
C ILE A 141 -4.40 -5.16 11.76
N ALA A 142 -5.50 -5.92 11.58
CA ALA A 142 -6.23 -6.56 12.67
C ALA A 142 -5.64 -7.91 13.12
N ASN A 143 -4.74 -8.51 12.34
CA ASN A 143 -4.18 -9.82 12.65
C ASN A 143 -3.23 -9.73 13.87
N PRO A 144 -3.45 -10.49 14.96
CA PRO A 144 -2.65 -10.41 16.19
C PRO A 144 -1.18 -10.85 16.04
N ILE A 145 -0.85 -11.54 14.95
CA ILE A 145 0.50 -11.94 14.60
C ILE A 145 1.15 -10.87 13.72
N GLU A 146 0.46 -10.38 12.69
CA GLU A 146 1.05 -9.49 11.69
C GLU A 146 1.27 -8.07 12.25
N MET A 147 0.20 -7.34 12.57
CA MET A 147 0.28 -5.95 13.04
C MET A 147 -0.39 -5.69 14.40
N ALA A 148 -1.23 -6.61 14.86
CA ALA A 148 -1.92 -6.64 16.16
C ALA A 148 -2.63 -5.35 16.58
N ASN A 149 -3.11 -4.55 15.64
CA ASN A 149 -3.78 -3.29 15.91
C ASN A 149 -5.30 -3.41 15.68
N THR A 150 -6.04 -2.35 15.98
CA THR A 150 -7.44 -2.21 15.54
C THR A 150 -7.52 -1.13 14.47
N HIS A 151 -8.51 -1.23 13.57
CA HIS A 151 -8.75 -0.22 12.55
C HIS A 151 -9.02 1.16 13.16
N ASP A 152 -9.79 1.22 14.26
CA ASP A 152 -10.08 2.48 14.95
C ASP A 152 -8.82 3.16 15.50
N VAL A 153 -7.91 2.38 16.10
CA VAL A 153 -6.63 2.89 16.59
C VAL A 153 -5.74 3.31 15.43
N ALA A 154 -5.62 2.51 14.37
CA ALA A 154 -4.83 2.85 13.19
C ALA A 154 -5.32 4.16 12.52
N VAL A 155 -6.62 4.29 12.31
CA VAL A 155 -7.25 5.52 11.78
C VAL A 155 -7.03 6.69 12.74
N GLY A 156 -7.18 6.46 14.06
CA GLY A 156 -6.91 7.47 15.08
C GLY A 156 -5.46 7.96 15.08
N THR A 157 -4.50 7.08 14.83
CA THR A 157 -3.07 7.43 14.67
C THR A 157 -2.86 8.29 13.44
N VAL A 158 -3.37 7.89 12.28
CA VAL A 158 -3.24 8.62 11.02
C VAL A 158 -3.87 10.01 11.12
N LYS A 159 -5.06 10.13 11.72
CA LYS A 159 -5.76 11.42 11.91
C LYS A 159 -5.01 12.41 12.79
N LYS A 160 -4.10 11.97 13.66
CA LYS A 160 -3.29 12.86 14.51
C LYS A 160 -2.11 13.50 13.75
N ILE A 161 -1.80 13.01 12.55
CA ILE A 161 -0.67 13.46 11.75
C ILE A 161 -1.21 14.44 10.70
N GLU A 162 -0.86 15.72 10.83
CA GLU A 162 -1.31 16.78 9.91
C GLU A 162 -1.03 16.44 8.44
N GLY A 163 0.18 15.93 8.15
CA GLY A 163 0.57 15.54 6.80
C GLY A 163 -0.33 14.46 6.19
N TYR A 164 -0.84 13.52 6.98
CA TYR A 164 -1.80 12.54 6.47
C TYR A 164 -3.18 13.15 6.26
N ARG A 165 -3.67 13.93 7.22
CA ARG A 165 -4.97 14.60 7.09
C ARG A 165 -5.08 15.37 5.77
N LEU A 166 -4.07 16.19 5.47
CA LEU A 166 -4.02 16.96 4.23
C LEU A 166 -4.09 16.09 2.97
N GLN A 167 -3.54 14.88 3.00
CA GLN A 167 -3.51 13.97 1.85
C GLN A 167 -4.80 13.13 1.72
N PHE A 168 -5.59 13.01 2.78
CA PHE A 168 -6.89 12.32 2.79
C PHE A 168 -8.08 13.25 2.47
N ASP A 169 -7.93 14.57 2.69
CA ASP A 169 -8.93 15.60 2.38
C ASP A 169 -9.04 15.86 0.86
#